data_AF-A0A9R1JS49-F1
#
_entry.id   AF-A0A9R1JS49-F1
#
_cell.length_a   1.000
_cell.length_b   1.000
_cell.length_c   1.000
_cell.angle_alpha   90.00
_cell.angle_beta   90.00
_cell.angle_gamma   90.00
#
_symmetry.space_group_name_H-M   'P 1'
#
loop_
_entity.id
_entity.type
_entity.pdbx_description
1 polymer ?
#
loop_
_entity_poly.entity_id
_entity_poly.type
_entity_poly.pdbx_seq_one_letter_code
_entity_poly.pdbx_strand_id
1 'polypeptide(L)'
;MQWESKEEEHAREAEAAWQAYLRQQRSRRGWAQYLRCRPMSQLCKSDDGNWVVMPASALDRLQSVGAGYPMLFRVQNAATLAASHCGVLEFGCEEGFVHVPAHAMARPGLEEGDLVLMTSTSLPKATSIKLRPHTTDFLGAKDQKELLEHNLKNYSTVTVGD
;
A
#
# COMPACT_ATOMS: atom_id res chain seq x y z
N MET A 1 -30.11 -18.30 4.43
CA MET A 1 -29.40 -19.34 5.21
C MET A 1 -27.93 -19.49 4.86
N GLN A 2 -27.50 -19.76 3.61
CA GLN A 2 -26.05 -19.88 3.30
C GLN A 2 -25.33 -18.54 3.06
N TRP A 3 -26.08 -17.47 2.79
CA TRP A 3 -25.56 -16.12 2.55
C TRP A 3 -25.26 -15.34 3.84
N GLU A 4 -26.16 -15.40 4.83
CA GLU A 4 -25.97 -14.76 6.15
C GLU A 4 -24.74 -15.30 6.90
N SER A 5 -24.45 -16.60 6.72
CA SER A 5 -23.32 -17.24 7.40
C SER A 5 -21.95 -16.76 6.91
N LYS A 6 -21.82 -16.31 5.64
CA LYS A 6 -20.58 -15.72 5.12
C LYS A 6 -20.37 -14.28 5.59
N GLU A 7 -21.47 -13.53 5.72
CA GLU A 7 -21.46 -12.15 6.20
C GLU A 7 -21.09 -12.08 7.68
N GLU A 8 -21.60 -13.01 8.49
CA GLU A 8 -21.24 -13.15 9.90
C GLU A 8 -19.78 -13.60 10.11
N GLU A 9 -19.25 -14.44 9.22
CA GLU A 9 -17.86 -14.88 9.27
C GLU A 9 -16.90 -13.73 8.93
N HIS A 10 -17.19 -12.98 7.85
CA HIS A 10 -16.46 -11.75 7.51
C HIS A 10 -16.56 -10.69 8.62
N ALA A 11 -17.72 -10.53 9.26
CA ALA A 11 -17.89 -9.60 10.37
C ALA A 11 -17.07 -10.01 11.61
N ARG A 12 -16.98 -11.31 11.91
CA ARG A 12 -16.16 -11.83 13.02
C ARG A 12 -14.67 -11.73 12.74
N GLU A 13 -14.25 -11.96 11.49
CA GLU A 13 -12.86 -11.73 11.07
C GLU A 13 -12.50 -10.24 11.12
N ALA A 14 -13.42 -9.35 10.70
CA ALA A 14 -13.27 -7.91 10.82
C ALA A 14 -13.19 -7.45 12.29
N GLU A 15 -14.01 -8.03 13.18
CA GLU A 15 -13.99 -7.76 14.63
C GLU A 15 -12.70 -8.30 15.29
N ALA A 16 -12.23 -9.47 14.88
CA ALA A 16 -10.97 -10.03 15.37
C ALA A 16 -9.76 -9.20 14.91
N ALA A 17 -9.77 -8.73 13.66
CA ALA A 17 -8.81 -7.76 13.14
C ALA A 17 -8.89 -6.42 13.89
N TRP A 18 -10.10 -5.96 14.26
CA TRP A 18 -10.34 -4.77 15.08
C TRP A 18 -9.79 -4.90 16.52
N GLN A 19 -9.91 -6.07 17.13
CA GLN A 19 -9.35 -6.36 18.46
C GLN A 19 -7.83 -6.55 18.42
N ALA A 20 -7.28 -7.06 17.32
CA ALA A 20 -5.83 -7.07 17.08
C ALA A 20 -5.30 -5.64 16.85
N TYR A 21 -6.07 -4.80 16.17
CA TYR A 21 -5.82 -3.37 15.96
C TYR A 21 -5.64 -2.61 17.27
N LEU A 22 -6.60 -2.69 18.20
CA LEU A 22 -6.52 -1.98 19.49
C LEU A 22 -5.29 -2.40 20.30
N ARG A 23 -4.86 -3.67 20.16
CA ARG A 23 -3.65 -4.18 20.80
C ARG A 23 -2.37 -3.66 20.14
N GLN A 24 -2.34 -3.56 18.82
CA GLN A 24 -1.17 -3.07 18.09
C GLN A 24 -1.00 -1.55 18.21
N GLN A 25 -2.11 -0.80 18.30
CA GLN A 25 -2.13 0.67 18.46
C GLN A 25 -1.52 1.13 19.78
N ARG A 26 -1.61 0.33 20.85
CA ARG A 26 -1.03 0.65 22.17
C ARG A 26 0.48 0.47 22.24
N SER A 27 1.11 -0.16 21.23
CA SER A 27 2.49 -0.63 21.31
C SER A 27 3.49 0.07 20.37
N ARG A 28 3.08 0.95 19.45
CA ARG A 28 3.99 1.49 18.43
C ARG A 28 4.12 3.01 18.47
N ARG A 29 5.37 3.48 18.63
CA ARG A 29 5.81 4.85 18.26
C ARG A 29 5.73 4.99 16.74
N GLY A 30 4.56 5.31 16.19
CA GLY A 30 4.38 5.49 14.75
C GLY A 30 2.91 5.65 14.35
N TRP A 31 2.68 6.29 13.20
CA TRP A 31 1.33 6.46 12.67
C TRP A 31 0.83 5.17 12.03
N ALA A 32 -0.39 4.75 12.37
CA ALA A 32 -1.07 3.63 11.73
C ALA A 32 -2.57 3.91 11.66
N GLN A 33 -3.18 3.62 10.50
CA GLN A 33 -4.59 3.85 10.26
C GLN A 33 -5.15 2.78 9.32
N TYR A 34 -6.35 2.30 9.63
CA TYR A 34 -7.12 1.48 8.71
C TYR A 34 -7.88 2.38 7.74
N LEU A 35 -7.77 2.08 6.47
CA LEU A 35 -8.48 2.76 5.39
C LEU A 35 -9.07 1.70 4.47
N ARG A 36 -10.10 2.06 3.70
CA ARG A 36 -10.61 1.21 2.62
C ARG A 36 -9.82 1.49 1.35
N CYS A 37 -9.28 0.46 0.69
CA CYS A 37 -8.58 0.67 -0.56
C CYS A 37 -9.56 0.85 -1.72
N ARG A 38 -9.21 1.75 -2.63
CA ARG A 38 -9.85 1.97 -3.92
C ARG A 38 -8.79 1.99 -5.00
N PRO A 39 -9.11 1.55 -6.23
CA PRO A 39 -8.15 1.57 -7.33
C PRO A 39 -7.84 3.01 -7.75
N MET A 40 -6.58 3.29 -8.08
CA MET A 40 -6.15 4.62 -8.54
C MET A 40 -6.84 5.09 -9.83
N SER A 41 -7.39 4.16 -10.61
CA SER A 41 -8.19 4.45 -11.80
C SER A 41 -9.39 5.37 -11.53
N GLN A 42 -9.95 5.35 -10.31
CA GLN A 42 -11.06 6.23 -9.93
C GLN A 42 -10.67 7.71 -9.84
N LEU A 43 -9.37 8.00 -9.66
CA LEU A 43 -8.85 9.37 -9.63
C LEU A 43 -8.42 9.88 -11.01
N CYS A 44 -8.56 9.05 -12.07
CA CYS A 44 -8.03 9.36 -13.41
C CYS A 44 -6.54 9.75 -13.38
N LYS A 45 -5.75 9.14 -12.50
CA LYS A 45 -4.31 9.40 -12.35
C LYS A 45 -3.49 8.28 -12.96
N SER A 46 -2.23 8.59 -13.29
CA SER A 46 -1.31 7.56 -13.77
C SER A 46 -1.03 6.55 -12.67
N ASP A 47 -1.06 5.27 -13.04
CA ASP A 47 -0.78 4.13 -12.16
C ASP A 47 0.70 3.72 -12.20
N ASP A 48 1.56 4.61 -12.72
CA ASP A 48 2.98 4.35 -12.90
C ASP A 48 3.71 4.40 -11.55
N GLY A 49 4.00 3.22 -11.01
CA GLY A 49 4.76 3.05 -9.77
C GLY A 49 3.92 3.09 -8.50
N ASN A 50 4.55 2.94 -7.34
CA ASN A 50 3.85 2.65 -6.09
C ASN A 50 3.49 3.89 -5.26
N TRP A 51 2.87 4.89 -5.90
CA TRP A 51 2.39 6.09 -5.22
C TRP A 51 0.93 5.96 -4.84
N VAL A 52 0.58 6.27 -3.59
CA VAL A 52 -0.79 6.24 -3.08
C VAL A 52 -1.33 7.64 -2.82
N VAL A 53 -2.65 7.80 -2.92
CA VAL A 53 -3.33 9.04 -2.51
C VAL A 53 -4.07 8.78 -1.22
N MET A 54 -3.81 9.63 -0.23
CA MET A 54 -4.35 9.53 1.12
C MET A 54 -5.28 10.70 1.47
N PRO A 55 -6.10 10.57 2.52
CA PRO A 55 -7.01 11.64 2.92
C PRO A 55 -6.24 12.76 3.64
N ALA A 56 -6.75 13.99 3.58
CA ALA A 56 -6.11 15.13 4.22
C ALA A 56 -5.94 14.93 5.74
N SER A 57 -6.90 14.29 6.42
CA SER A 57 -6.79 13.98 7.85
C SER A 57 -5.59 13.09 8.22
N ALA A 58 -5.11 12.27 7.27
CA ALA A 58 -3.93 11.44 7.49
C ALA A 58 -2.67 12.32 7.64
N LEU A 59 -2.57 13.40 6.87
CA LEU A 59 -1.45 14.33 6.91
C LEU A 59 -1.34 15.01 8.28
N ASP A 60 -2.45 15.54 8.81
CA ASP A 60 -2.46 16.22 10.12
C ASP A 60 -1.95 15.28 11.23
N ARG A 61 -2.39 14.02 11.19
CA ARG A 61 -1.95 12.99 12.13
C ARG A 61 -0.48 12.63 11.92
N LEU A 62 -0.01 12.52 10.69
CA LEU A 62 1.40 12.24 10.38
C LEU A 62 2.32 13.37 10.86
N GLN A 63 1.91 14.63 10.71
CA GLN A 63 2.64 15.79 11.22
C GLN A 63 2.74 15.77 12.74
N SER A 64 1.66 15.41 13.45
CA SER A 64 1.69 15.30 14.92
C SER A 64 2.65 14.23 15.44
N VAL A 65 2.89 13.17 14.65
CA VAL A 65 3.83 12.09 14.97
C VAL A 65 5.27 12.44 14.54
N GLY A 66 5.46 13.55 13.83
CA GLY A 66 6.76 13.98 13.32
C GLY A 66 7.27 13.14 12.16
N ALA A 67 6.37 12.57 11.35
CA ALA A 67 6.77 11.86 10.13
C ALA A 67 7.35 12.88 9.13
N GLY A 68 8.66 12.79 8.88
CA GLY A 68 9.36 13.62 7.90
C GLY A 68 9.29 13.05 6.49
N TYR A 69 9.70 13.84 5.51
CA TYR A 69 9.84 13.40 4.13
C TYR A 69 11.14 12.57 3.94
N PRO A 70 11.14 11.52 3.11
CA PRO A 70 10.00 10.94 2.37
C PRO A 70 9.06 10.16 3.28
N MET A 71 7.75 10.39 3.12
CA MET A 71 6.72 9.66 3.85
C MET A 71 6.44 8.33 3.14
N LEU A 72 6.90 7.25 3.76
CA LEU A 72 6.73 5.88 3.26
C LEU A 72 5.74 5.12 4.14
N PHE A 73 4.98 4.23 3.50
CA PHE A 73 3.92 3.48 4.13
C PHE A 73 4.04 2.01 3.80
N ARG A 74 3.68 1.18 4.77
CA ARG A 74 3.41 -0.23 4.58
C ARG A 74 1.91 -0.40 4.39
N VAL A 75 1.52 -0.94 3.24
CA VAL A 75 0.18 -1.42 2.93
C VAL A 75 0.09 -2.86 3.35
N GLN A 76 -0.82 -3.17 4.28
CA GLN A 76 -1.06 -4.54 4.69
C GLN A 76 -2.53 -4.89 4.55
N ASN A 77 -2.80 -6.02 3.91
CA ASN A 77 -4.13 -6.61 3.91
C ASN A 77 -4.44 -7.16 5.31
N ALA A 78 -5.57 -6.74 5.88
CA ALA A 78 -6.00 -7.18 7.20
C ALA A 78 -6.32 -8.68 7.26
N ALA A 79 -6.80 -9.27 6.17
CA ALA A 79 -7.20 -10.68 6.09
C ALA A 79 -6.00 -11.60 5.85
N THR A 80 -5.18 -11.32 4.84
CA THR A 80 -4.09 -12.22 4.42
C THR A 80 -2.76 -11.95 5.13
N LEU A 81 -2.66 -10.84 5.87
CA LEU A 81 -1.43 -10.29 6.46
C LEU A 81 -0.31 -9.99 5.43
N ALA A 82 -0.57 -10.17 4.13
CA ALA A 82 0.34 -9.82 3.07
C ALA A 82 0.55 -8.31 3.05
N ALA A 83 1.79 -7.89 2.83
CA ALA A 83 2.15 -6.49 2.87
C ALA A 83 3.00 -6.08 1.67
N SER A 84 2.82 -4.84 1.23
CA SER A 84 3.66 -4.14 0.28
C SER A 84 4.03 -2.77 0.85
N HIS A 85 4.96 -2.08 0.19
CA HIS A 85 5.38 -0.74 0.57
C HIS A 85 5.06 0.23 -0.56
N CYS A 86 4.69 1.44 -0.17
CA CYS A 86 4.31 2.51 -1.09
C CYS A 86 4.69 3.88 -0.51
N GLY A 87 4.85 4.84 -1.40
CA GLY A 87 5.05 6.25 -1.06
C GLY A 87 3.74 7.01 -1.22
N VAL A 88 3.62 8.16 -0.56
CA VAL A 88 2.48 9.05 -0.79
C VAL A 88 2.74 9.97 -1.98
N LEU A 89 1.78 10.06 -2.89
CA LEU A 89 1.78 11.05 -3.97
C LEU A 89 1.32 12.41 -3.44
N GLU A 90 0.13 12.41 -2.85
CA GLU A 90 -0.54 13.60 -2.35
C GLU A 90 -1.60 13.23 -1.30
N PHE A 91 -2.11 14.26 -0.64
CA PHE A 91 -3.20 14.18 0.32
C PHE A 91 -4.40 14.93 -0.24
N GLY A 92 -5.45 14.21 -0.62
CA GLY A 92 -6.59 14.80 -1.32
C GLY A 92 -7.74 13.84 -1.64
N CYS A 93 -7.70 12.60 -1.15
CA CYS A 93 -8.83 11.68 -1.36
C CYS A 93 -9.90 11.81 -0.26
N GLU A 94 -11.04 11.16 -0.51
CA GLU A 94 -12.15 11.04 0.43
C GLU A 94 -11.69 10.43 1.77
N GLU A 95 -12.22 10.99 2.86
CA GLU A 95 -11.93 10.54 4.22
C GLU A 95 -12.30 9.08 4.44
N GLY A 96 -11.39 8.31 5.06
CA GLY A 96 -11.57 6.87 5.30
C GLY A 96 -11.20 5.97 4.11
N PHE A 97 -10.84 6.54 2.96
CA PHE A 97 -10.38 5.78 1.79
C PHE A 97 -8.90 6.05 1.49
N VAL A 98 -8.26 5.13 0.78
CA VAL A 98 -6.93 5.31 0.19
C VAL A 98 -6.96 4.79 -1.24
N HIS A 99 -6.39 5.57 -2.16
CA HIS A 99 -6.29 5.13 -3.55
C HIS A 99 -4.93 4.49 -3.77
N VAL A 100 -4.95 3.22 -4.17
CA VAL A 100 -3.77 2.39 -4.31
C VAL A 100 -3.62 1.96 -5.76
N PRO A 101 -2.39 1.94 -6.29
CA PRO A 101 -2.14 1.44 -7.62
C PRO A 101 -2.52 -0.02 -7.82
N ALA A 102 -2.95 -0.41 -9.02
CA ALA A 102 -3.45 -1.76 -9.28
C ALA A 102 -2.38 -2.83 -9.01
N HIS A 103 -1.13 -2.57 -9.39
CA HIS A 103 -0.01 -3.49 -9.12
C HIS A 103 0.30 -3.60 -7.62
N ALA A 104 0.20 -2.49 -6.87
CA ALA A 104 0.40 -2.48 -5.41
C ALA A 104 -0.77 -3.14 -4.65
N MET A 105 -1.96 -3.19 -5.24
CA MET A 105 -3.11 -3.96 -4.74
C MET A 105 -2.99 -5.46 -5.05
N ALA A 106 -2.52 -5.81 -6.25
CA ALA A 106 -2.46 -7.20 -6.71
C ALA A 106 -1.62 -8.10 -5.80
N ARG A 107 -0.48 -7.59 -5.30
CA ARG A 107 0.47 -8.37 -4.51
C ARG A 107 -0.07 -8.81 -3.14
N PRO A 108 -0.64 -7.91 -2.32
CA PRO A 108 -1.36 -8.29 -1.10
C PRO A 108 -2.76 -8.91 -1.35
N GLY A 109 -3.19 -9.03 -2.62
CA GLY A 109 -4.49 -9.57 -3.00
C GLY A 109 -5.63 -8.69 -2.52
N LEU A 110 -5.51 -7.38 -2.70
CA LEU A 110 -6.51 -6.40 -2.30
C LEU A 110 -7.52 -6.16 -3.42
N GLU A 111 -8.80 -6.14 -3.05
CA GLU A 111 -9.90 -5.74 -3.91
C GLU A 111 -10.44 -4.36 -3.51
N GLU A 112 -11.29 -3.78 -4.36
CA GLU A 112 -11.94 -2.51 -4.04
C GLU A 112 -12.84 -2.66 -2.80
N GLY A 113 -12.66 -1.76 -1.83
CA GLY A 113 -13.43 -1.75 -0.58
C GLY A 113 -12.79 -2.54 0.56
N ASP A 114 -11.73 -3.30 0.29
CA ASP A 114 -11.02 -4.06 1.32
C ASP A 114 -10.39 -3.15 2.38
N LEU A 115 -10.31 -3.68 3.60
CA LEU A 115 -9.71 -3.00 4.73
C LEU A 115 -8.19 -3.18 4.69
N VAL A 116 -7.47 -2.06 4.52
CA VAL A 116 -6.01 -2.02 4.54
C VAL A 116 -5.49 -1.32 5.78
N LEU A 117 -4.48 -1.91 6.40
CA LEU A 117 -3.70 -1.26 7.44
C LEU A 117 -2.56 -0.47 6.77
N MET A 118 -2.68 0.85 6.80
CA MET A 118 -1.58 1.76 6.49
C MET A 118 -0.73 1.96 7.73
N THR A 119 0.58 1.71 7.64
CA THR A 119 1.52 2.01 8.72
C THR A 119 2.64 2.87 8.19
N SER A 120 2.92 4.01 8.84
CA SER A 120 4.09 4.83 8.52
C SER A 120 5.35 4.07 8.87
N THR A 121 6.30 4.04 7.95
CA THR A 121 7.56 3.34 8.11
C THR A 121 8.71 4.15 7.52
N SER A 122 9.92 3.86 7.98
CA SER A 122 11.16 4.39 7.41
C SER A 122 11.96 3.22 6.88
N LEU A 123 12.26 3.25 5.58
CA LEU A 123 12.99 2.18 4.91
C LEU A 123 14.43 2.61 4.62
N PRO A 124 15.42 1.72 4.79
CA PRO A 124 16.78 2.00 4.40
C PRO A 124 16.89 2.07 2.87
N LYS A 125 17.86 2.86 2.38
CA LYS A 125 18.14 2.97 0.95
C LYS A 125 18.66 1.63 0.41
N ALA A 126 18.04 1.13 -0.66
CA ALA A 126 18.51 -0.07 -1.34
C ALA A 126 19.86 0.16 -2.03
N THR A 127 20.80 -0.78 -1.86
CA THR A 127 22.13 -0.75 -2.50
C THR A 127 22.19 -1.60 -3.77
N SER A 128 21.42 -2.69 -3.82
CA SER A 128 21.30 -3.55 -4.98
C SER A 128 19.91 -4.16 -5.02
N ILE A 129 19.37 -4.34 -6.22
CA ILE A 129 18.05 -4.94 -6.45
C ILE A 129 18.24 -6.06 -7.47
N LYS A 130 17.64 -7.22 -7.22
CA LYS A 130 17.58 -8.33 -8.17
C LYS A 130 16.17 -8.39 -8.72
N LEU A 131 16.02 -8.16 -10.01
CA LEU A 131 14.73 -8.19 -10.71
C LEU A 131 14.66 -9.44 -11.58
N ARG A 132 13.50 -10.07 -11.60
CA ARG A 132 13.22 -11.22 -12.47
C ARG A 132 12.24 -10.76 -13.56
N PRO A 133 12.60 -10.81 -14.85
CA PRO A 133 11.67 -10.47 -15.91
C PRO A 133 10.52 -11.48 -15.97
N HIS A 134 9.30 -10.98 -16.15
CA HIS A 134 8.10 -11.82 -16.30
C HIS A 134 7.92 -12.31 -17.75
N THR A 135 8.43 -11.57 -18.73
CA THR A 135 8.36 -11.88 -20.15
C THR A 135 9.73 -11.84 -20.80
N THR A 136 9.88 -12.55 -21.92
CA THR A 136 11.12 -12.57 -22.73
C THR A 136 11.32 -11.30 -23.55
N ASP A 137 10.28 -10.49 -23.76
CA ASP A 137 10.33 -9.27 -24.56
C ASP A 137 11.34 -8.27 -24.00
N PHE A 138 11.47 -8.23 -22.67
CA PHE A 138 12.46 -7.41 -21.98
C PHE A 138 13.90 -7.81 -22.34
N LEU A 139 14.17 -9.10 -22.59
CA LEU A 139 15.51 -9.59 -22.96
C LEU A 139 15.93 -9.15 -24.37
N GLY A 140 14.99 -8.77 -25.22
CA GLY A 140 15.25 -8.27 -26.57
C GLY A 140 15.47 -6.75 -26.64
N ALA A 141 15.25 -6.01 -25.56
CA ALA A 141 15.45 -4.56 -25.54
C ALA A 141 16.94 -4.20 -25.67
N LYS A 142 17.26 -3.18 -26.47
CA LYS A 142 18.63 -2.75 -26.75
C LYS A 142 19.34 -2.19 -25.51
N ASP A 143 18.62 -1.38 -24.72
CA ASP A 143 19.17 -0.66 -23.56
C ASP A 143 18.38 -0.99 -22.28
N GLN A 144 18.40 -2.28 -21.89
CA GLN A 144 17.66 -2.82 -20.73
C GLN A 144 17.92 -2.06 -19.42
N LYS A 145 19.18 -1.64 -19.21
CA LYS A 145 19.58 -0.90 -18.01
C LYS A 145 18.91 0.48 -17.94
N GLU A 146 18.94 1.23 -19.03
CA GLU A 146 18.34 2.56 -19.08
C GLU A 146 16.81 2.49 -18.94
N LEU A 147 16.19 1.49 -19.56
CA LEU A 147 14.76 1.23 -19.41
C LEU A 147 14.38 0.94 -17.95
N LEU A 148 15.18 0.14 -17.24
CA LEU A 148 14.97 -0.11 -15.81
C LEU A 148 15.18 1.15 -14.97
N GLU A 149 16.26 1.90 -15.22
CA GLU A 149 16.54 3.14 -14.49
C GLU A 149 15.45 4.20 -14.72
N HIS A 150 14.85 4.23 -15.91
CA HIS A 150 13.72 5.12 -16.20
C HIS A 150 12.47 4.70 -15.43
N ASN A 151 12.10 3.42 -15.47
CA ASN A 151 10.88 2.93 -14.80
C ASN A 151 11.00 2.91 -13.28
N LEU A 152 12.16 2.51 -12.74
CA LEU A 152 12.37 2.41 -11.28
C LEU A 152 12.35 3.78 -10.58
N LYS A 153 12.57 4.89 -11.30
CA LYS A 153 12.39 6.24 -10.74
C LYS A 153 10.95 6.51 -10.28
N ASN A 154 9.99 5.84 -10.90
CA ASN A 154 8.57 5.96 -10.52
C ASN A 154 8.25 5.14 -9.26
N TYR A 155 9.17 4.31 -8.75
CA TYR A 155 8.95 3.53 -7.53
C TYR A 155 9.65 4.19 -6.35
N SER A 156 8.85 4.63 -5.38
CA SER A 156 9.31 5.19 -4.10
C SER A 156 9.95 4.15 -3.19
N THR A 157 9.43 2.92 -3.25
CA THR A 157 9.88 1.80 -2.42
C THR A 157 9.89 0.50 -3.23
N VAL A 158 10.62 -0.48 -2.74
CA VAL A 158 10.73 -1.79 -3.38
C VAL A 158 10.63 -2.84 -2.30
N THR A 159 9.74 -3.81 -2.46
CA THR A 159 9.62 -4.95 -1.55
C THR A 159 10.05 -6.22 -2.26
N VAL A 160 10.69 -7.13 -1.53
CA VAL A 160 11.14 -8.42 -2.10
C VAL A 160 9.93 -9.25 -2.52
N GLY A 161 9.77 -9.48 -3.82
CA GLY A 161 8.66 -10.25 -4.39
C GLY A 161 7.43 -9.41 -4.75
N ASP A 162 7.57 -8.07 -4.77
CA ASP A 162 6.77 -7.24 -5.69
C ASP A 162 7.27 -7.42 -7.14
#